data_AF-A0A523J8L9-F1
#
_entry.id   AF-A0A523J8L9-F1
#
_cell.length_a   1.000
_cell.length_b   1.000
_cell.length_c   1.000
_cell.angle_alpha   90.00
_cell.angle_beta   90.00
_cell.angle_gamma   90.00
#
_symmetry.space_group_name_H-M   'P 1'
#
loop_
_entity.id
_entity.type
_entity.pdbx_description
1 polymer ?
#
loop_
_entity_poly.entity_id
_entity_poly.type
_entity_poly.pdbx_seq_one_letter_code
_entity_poly.pdbx_strand_id
1 'polypeptide(L)'
;MQLFHFIIRVPKEHSSFIYFQMEACEGLGFYSTLNFLPGQSYRDIDIKGALELKAEALNLLNGLKDSTKLEFLKNEVIVDS
;
A
#
# COMPACT_ATOMS: atom_id res chain seq x y z
N MET A 1 -3.04 -10.57 -17.08
CA MET A 1 -3.55 -11.01 -15.75
C MET A 1 -4.20 -9.81 -15.05
N GLN A 2 -5.27 -9.95 -14.25
CA GLN A 2 -5.83 -8.80 -13.51
C GLN A 2 -5.19 -8.68 -12.13
N LEU A 3 -4.78 -7.47 -11.76
CA LEU A 3 -4.17 -7.15 -10.46
C LEU A 3 -4.99 -6.05 -9.77
N PHE A 4 -5.08 -6.08 -8.45
CA PHE A 4 -5.46 -4.86 -7.73
C PHE A 4 -4.28 -3.89 -7.73
N HIS A 5 -4.59 -2.60 -7.68
CA HIS A 5 -3.59 -1.56 -7.56
C HIS A 5 -4.08 -0.49 -6.57
N PHE A 6 -3.33 -0.34 -5.49
CA PHE A 6 -3.52 0.69 -4.49
C PHE A 6 -2.35 1.65 -4.50
N ILE A 7 -2.65 2.94 -4.36
CA ILE A 7 -1.66 3.92 -3.95
C ILE A 7 -2.13 4.47 -2.62
N ILE A 8 -1.32 4.31 -1.59
CA ILE A 8 -1.58 4.84 -0.26
C ILE A 8 -0.58 5.94 0.05
N ARG A 9 -1.00 6.90 0.87
CA ARG A 9 -0.15 7.92 1.47
C ARG A 9 -0.08 7.69 2.96
N VAL A 10 1.12 7.68 3.50
CA VAL A 10 1.35 7.57 4.94
C VAL A 10 2.38 8.59 5.42
N PRO A 11 2.28 9.10 6.66
CA PRO A 11 3.34 9.87 7.28
C PRO A 11 4.67 9.09 7.25
N LYS A 12 5.77 9.80 7.01
CA LYS A 12 7.12 9.21 6.92
C LYS A 12 7.50 8.44 8.20
N GLU A 13 7.06 8.92 9.35
CA GLU A 13 7.28 8.24 10.64
C GLU A 13 6.61 6.87 10.74
N HIS A 14 5.55 6.63 9.96
CA HIS A 14 4.79 5.37 9.95
C HIS A 14 5.06 4.51 8.70
N SER A 15 5.81 5.00 7.71
CA SER A 15 6.05 4.22 6.48
C SER A 15 6.77 2.90 6.75
N SER A 16 7.73 2.89 7.69
CA SER A 16 8.43 1.67 8.07
C SER A 16 7.51 0.63 8.68
N PHE A 17 6.48 1.06 9.41
CA PHE A 17 5.49 0.16 9.97
C PHE A 17 4.63 -0.47 8.88
N ILE A 18 4.22 0.30 7.86
CA ILE A 18 3.50 -0.26 6.71
C ILE A 18 4.34 -1.32 5.99
N TYR A 19 5.62 -1.05 5.74
CA TYR A 19 6.51 -2.03 5.09
C TYR A 19 6.60 -3.32 5.89
N PHE A 20 6.80 -3.21 7.21
CA PHE A 20 6.85 -4.37 8.09
C PHE A 20 5.56 -5.20 8.05
N GLN A 21 4.39 -4.55 8.02
CA GLN A 21 3.11 -5.25 7.92
C GLN A 21 2.94 -5.95 6.56
N MET A 22 3.39 -5.33 5.47
CA MET A 22 3.37 -5.94 4.13
C MET A 22 4.34 -7.12 4.03
N GLU A 23 5.53 -7.01 4.61
CA GLU A 23 6.51 -8.12 4.67
C GLU A 23 6.01 -9.29 5.52
N ALA A 24 5.32 -9.00 6.63
CA ALA A 24 4.73 -10.03 7.49
C ALA A 24 3.58 -10.77 6.81
N CYS A 25 2.87 -10.12 5.88
CA CYS A 25 1.83 -10.72 5.06
C CYS A 25 2.42 -11.26 3.74
N GLU A 26 3.31 -12.26 3.86
CA GLU A 26 3.96 -12.90 2.71
C GLU A 26 2.94 -13.28 1.62
N GLY A 27 3.20 -12.87 0.37
CA GLY A 27 2.36 -13.18 -0.78
C GLY A 27 1.14 -12.26 -0.99
N LEU A 28 0.88 -11.29 -0.11
CA LEU A 28 -0.27 -10.37 -0.24
C LEU A 28 -0.16 -9.45 -1.48
N GLY A 29 1.06 -9.11 -1.87
CA GLY A 29 1.35 -8.32 -3.05
C GLY A 29 2.75 -7.73 -3.04
N PHE A 30 3.11 -7.12 -4.15
CA PHE A 30 4.29 -6.30 -4.30
C PHE A 30 4.00 -4.89 -3.80
N TYR A 31 4.99 -4.26 -3.17
CA TYR A 31 4.91 -2.87 -2.78
C TYR A 31 6.19 -2.13 -3.14
N SER A 32 6.08 -0.84 -3.42
CA SER A 32 7.22 0.03 -3.69
C SER A 32 6.91 1.46 -3.26
N THR A 33 7.92 2.18 -2.77
CA THR A 33 7.78 3.60 -2.47
C THR A 33 7.85 4.41 -3.75
N LEU A 34 6.86 5.26 -4.00
CA LEU A 34 6.90 6.21 -5.12
C LEU A 34 7.92 7.33 -4.86
N ASN A 35 8.32 8.03 -5.92
CA ASN A 35 9.27 9.12 -5.85
C ASN A 35 8.82 10.21 -4.85
N PHE A 36 9.74 10.66 -4.02
CA PHE A 36 9.52 11.72 -3.03
C PHE A 36 10.66 12.72 -3.05
N LEU A 37 10.37 13.95 -2.63
CA LEU A 37 11.36 15.02 -2.48
C LEU A 37 12.04 14.95 -1.10
N PRO A 38 13.32 15.38 -0.99
CA PRO A 38 13.96 15.57 0.30
C PRO A 38 13.15 16.50 1.20
N GLY A 39 12.97 16.12 2.47
CA GLY A 39 12.16 16.87 3.44
C GLY A 39 10.66 16.57 3.43
N GLN A 40 10.16 15.76 2.48
CA GLN A 40 8.75 15.39 2.42
C GLN A 40 8.34 14.53 3.64
N SER A 41 7.27 14.95 4.32
CA SER A 41 6.77 14.38 5.58
C SER A 41 5.90 13.14 5.41
N TYR A 42 5.65 12.71 4.18
CA TYR A 42 4.87 11.53 3.84
C TYR A 42 5.58 10.66 2.81
N ARG A 43 5.11 9.41 2.66
CA ARG A 43 5.50 8.47 1.63
C ARG A 43 4.26 7.97 0.94
N ASP A 44 4.30 8.03 -0.38
CA ASP A 44 3.30 7.39 -1.22
C ASP A 44 3.84 5.99 -1.57
N ILE A 45 3.02 4.97 -1.34
CA ILE A 45 3.39 3.56 -1.50
C ILE A 45 2.45 2.96 -2.54
N ASP A 46 3.04 2.46 -3.62
CA ASP A 46 2.39 1.69 -4.67
C ASP A 46 2.31 0.24 -4.21
N ILE A 47 1.11 -0.35 -4.23
CA ILE A 47 0.85 -1.74 -3.84
C ILE A 47 0.05 -2.42 -4.94
N LYS A 48 0.56 -3.55 -5.44
CA LYS A 48 -0.06 -4.35 -6.50
C LYS A 48 -0.05 -5.83 -6.12
N GLY A 49 -1.13 -6.54 -6.40
CA GLY A 49 -1.20 -7.97 -6.11
C GLY A 49 -2.33 -8.65 -6.86
N ALA A 50 -2.41 -9.97 -6.71
CA ALA A 50 -3.45 -10.77 -7.33
C ALA A 50 -4.83 -10.27 -6.92
N LEU A 51 -5.74 -10.10 -7.88
CA LEU A 51 -7.07 -9.54 -7.62
C LEU A 51 -7.87 -10.32 -6.56
N GLU A 52 -7.62 -11.64 -6.44
CA GLU A 52 -8.23 -12.50 -5.42
C GLU A 52 -7.90 -12.07 -3.98
N LEU A 53 -6.73 -11.47 -3.75
CA LEU A 53 -6.26 -11.00 -2.44
C LEU A 53 -6.63 -9.54 -2.15
N LYS A 54 -7.42 -8.91 -3.04
CA LYS A 54 -7.78 -7.49 -2.91
C LYS A 54 -8.51 -7.21 -1.59
N ALA A 55 -9.39 -8.12 -1.16
CA ALA A 55 -10.19 -7.94 0.05
C ALA A 55 -9.31 -8.01 1.31
N GLU A 56 -8.37 -8.94 1.35
CA GLU A 56 -7.39 -9.14 2.40
C GLU A 56 -6.46 -7.94 2.51
N ALA A 57 -5.95 -7.46 1.38
CA ALA A 57 -5.10 -6.27 1.32
C ALA A 57 -5.86 -5.02 1.79
N LEU A 58 -7.11 -4.87 1.36
CA LEU A 58 -7.96 -3.76 1.80
C LEU A 58 -8.27 -3.83 3.30
N ASN A 59 -8.54 -5.01 3.84
CA ASN A 59 -8.79 -5.21 5.27
C ASN A 59 -7.57 -4.86 6.12
N LEU A 60 -6.37 -5.31 5.71
CA LEU A 60 -5.12 -4.97 6.37
C LEU A 60 -4.92 -3.44 6.40
N LEU A 61 -4.99 -2.79 5.23
CA LEU A 61 -4.76 -1.35 5.11
C LEU A 61 -5.80 -0.52 5.86
N ASN A 62 -7.07 -0.95 5.88
CA ASN A 62 -8.11 -0.30 6.68
C ASN A 62 -7.85 -0.44 8.19
N GLY A 63 -7.41 -1.61 8.66
CA GLY A 63 -7.04 -1.79 10.07
C GLY A 63 -5.84 -0.94 10.50
N LEU A 64 -4.93 -0.63 9.57
CA LEU A 64 -3.79 0.24 9.81
C LEU A 64 -4.13 1.73 9.75
N LYS A 65 -5.30 2.09 9.22
CA LYS A 65 -5.70 3.48 8.98
C LYS A 65 -5.75 4.30 10.26
N ASP A 66 -6.34 3.74 11.32
CA ASP A 66 -6.48 4.43 12.61
C ASP A 66 -5.12 4.71 13.28
N SER A 67 -4.17 3.79 13.13
CA SER A 67 -2.84 3.88 13.77
C SER A 67 -1.83 4.71 12.98
N THR A 68 -1.98 4.82 11.66
CA THR A 68 -0.95 5.39 10.78
C THR A 68 -1.38 6.65 10.04
N LYS A 69 -2.64 7.07 10.17
CA LYS A 69 -3.23 8.17 9.36
C LYS A 69 -3.05 7.94 7.86
N LEU A 70 -3.16 6.68 7.46
CA LEU A 70 -3.07 6.27 6.06
C LEU A 70 -4.24 6.83 5.25
N GLU A 71 -3.95 7.26 4.03
CA GLU A 71 -4.94 7.74 3.06
C GLU A 71 -4.84 6.93 1.77
N PHE A 72 -5.97 6.54 1.20
CA PHE A 72 -5.98 5.94 -0.14
C PHE A 72 -6.00 7.04 -1.19
N LEU A 73 -4.93 7.15 -1.98
CA LEU A 73 -4.85 8.03 -3.14
C LEU A 73 -5.42 7.34 -4.39
N LYS A 74 -5.30 6.01 -4.48
CA LYS A 74 -5.81 5.23 -5.61
C LYS A 74 -6.32 3.86 -5.15
N ASN A 75 -7.43 3.42 -5.75
CA ASN A 75 -7.96 2.06 -5.62
C ASN A 75 -8.57 1.66 -6.96
N GLU A 76 -7.85 0.84 -7.72
CA GLU A 76 -8.28 0.39 -9.04
C GLU A 76 -7.90 -1.07 -9.29
N VAL A 77 -8.35 -1.60 -10.43
CA VAL A 77 -7.94 -2.90 -10.96
C VAL A 77 -7.23 -2.62 -12.28
N ILE A 78 -6.01 -3.15 -12.43
CA ILE A 78 -5.21 -3.02 -13.64
C ILE A 78 -5.10 -4.37 -14.35
N VAL A 79 -4.88 -4.32 -15.66
CA VAL A 79 -4.58 -5.50 -16.46
C VAL A 79 -3.08 -5.51 -16.73
N ASP A 80 -2.39 -6.47 -16.12
CA ASP A 80 -1.01 -6.82 -16.43
C ASP A 80 -0.99 -7.41 -17.85
N SER A 81 -0.32 -6.72 -18.78
CA SER A 81 -0.24 -7.07 -20.22
C SER A 81 0.96 -7.97 -20.51
#